data_AF-A0A5D0G806-F1
#
_entry.id   AF-A0A5D0G806-F1
#
_cell.length_a   1.000
_cell.length_b   1.000
_cell.length_c   1.000
_cell.angle_alpha   90.00
_cell.angle_beta   90.00
_cell.angle_gamma   90.00
#
_symmetry.space_group_name_H-M   'P 1'
#
loop_
_entity.id
_entity.type
_entity.pdbx_description
1 polymer ?
#
loop_
_entity_poly.entity_id
_entity_poly.type
_entity_poly.pdbx_seq_one_letter_code
_entity_poly.pdbx_strand_id
1 'polypeptide(L)' 'MEKKWIFLIAILIFLVFIFLFWALTSGYAKKESGTKMWKHWSTRLSYWQAAILYSLGFTTIILFLLKWANFLTY' A
#
# COMPACT_ATOMS: atom_id res chain seq x y z
N MET A 1 -6.37 19.73 -12.99
CA MET A 1 -7.00 19.17 -11.76
C MET A 1 -6.55 20.01 -10.57
N GLU A 2 -7.45 20.43 -9.67
CA GLU A 2 -6.98 21.11 -8.45
C GLU A 2 -6.09 20.17 -7.64
N LYS A 3 -5.06 20.73 -6.96
CA LYS A 3 -4.14 19.96 -6.11
C LYS A 3 -4.86 19.03 -5.12
N LYS A 4 -6.01 19.48 -4.61
CA LYS A 4 -6.89 18.71 -3.70
C LYS A 4 -7.34 17.36 -4.29
N TRP A 5 -7.70 17.33 -5.58
CA TRP A 5 -8.17 16.11 -6.24
C TRP A 5 -7.05 15.07 -6.42
N ILE A 6 -5.83 15.54 -6.65
CA ILE A 6 -4.66 14.66 -6.79
C ILE A 6 -4.36 13.96 -5.47
N PHE A 7 -4.42 14.70 -4.35
CA PHE A 7 -4.28 14.11 -3.02
C PHE A 7 -5.38 13.08 -2.72
N LEU A 8 -6.64 13.38 -3.10
CA LEU A 8 -7.75 12.45 -2.90
C LEU A 8 -7.56 11.15 -3.69
N ILE A 9 -7.13 11.25 -4.95
CA ILE A 9 -6.80 10.09 -5.80
C ILE A 9 -5.63 9.29 -5.21
N ALA A 10 -4.58 9.96 -4.76
CA ALA A 10 -3.43 9.31 -4.13
C ALA A 10 -3.83 8.51 -2.88
N ILE A 11 -4.69 9.08 -2.03
CA ILE A 11 -5.21 8.40 -0.82
C ILE A 11 -6.06 7.19 -1.22
N LEU A 12 -6.94 7.32 -2.22
CA LEU A 12 -7.75 6.20 -2.71
C LEU A 12 -6.89 5.05 -3.23
N ILE A 13 -5.89 5.37 -4.07
CA ILE A 13 -4.95 4.38 -4.59
C ILE A 13 -4.22 3.69 -3.43
N PHE A 14 -3.67 4.46 -2.49
CA PHE A 14 -2.97 3.92 -1.34
C PHE A 14 -3.86 2.97 -0.51
N LEU A 15 -5.10 3.36 -0.24
CA LEU A 15 -6.07 2.54 0.51
C LEU A 15 -6.39 1.23 -0.22
N VAL A 16 -6.56 1.28 -1.54
CA VAL A 16 -6.77 0.07 -2.35
C VAL A 16 -5.55 -0.84 -2.30
N PHE A 17 -4.34 -0.30 -2.45
CA PHE A 17 -3.11 -1.10 -2.42
C PHE A 17 -2.85 -1.72 -1.06
N ILE A 18 -3.02 -0.98 0.03
CA ILE A 18 -2.79 -1.54 1.36
C ILE A 18 -3.83 -2.61 1.70
N PHE A 19 -5.08 -2.44 1.24
CA PHE A 19 -6.11 -3.46 1.38
C PHE A 19 -5.78 -4.71 0.56
N LEU A 20 -5.38 -4.57 -0.70
CA LEU A 20 -4.97 -5.68 -1.56
C LEU A 20 -3.74 -6.40 -1.00
N PHE A 21 -2.72 -5.64 -0.60
CA PHE A 21 -1.52 -6.19 0.03
C PHE A 21 -1.91 -6.99 1.26
N TRP A 22 -2.76 -6.44 2.12
CA TRP A 22 -3.22 -7.13 3.32
C TRP A 22 -4.02 -8.40 2.98
N ALA A 23 -5.00 -8.31 2.08
CA ALA A 23 -5.85 -9.44 1.71
C ALA A 23 -5.05 -10.60 1.10
N LEU A 24 -4.06 -10.29 0.25
CA LEU A 24 -3.27 -11.30 -0.46
C LEU A 24 -2.14 -11.88 0.40
N THR A 25 -1.48 -11.06 1.21
CA THR A 25 -0.25 -11.48 1.92
C THR A 25 -0.47 -11.86 3.37
N SER A 26 -1.57 -11.44 4.03
CA SER A 26 -1.79 -11.72 5.46
C SER A 26 -1.89 -13.21 5.78
N GLY A 27 -2.51 -13.99 4.89
CA GLY A 27 -2.61 -15.45 5.03
C GLY A 27 -1.24 -16.12 4.89
N TYR A 28 -0.46 -15.70 3.90
CA TYR A 28 0.90 -16.21 3.67
C TYR A 28 1.85 -15.82 4.80
N ALA A 29 1.87 -14.54 5.19
CA ALA A 29 2.69 -14.02 6.27
C ALA A 29 2.40 -14.72 7.60
N LYS A 30 1.12 -15.02 7.90
CA LYS A 30 0.72 -15.78 9.09
C LYS A 30 1.20 -17.24 9.05
N LYS A 31 1.23 -17.85 7.86
CA LYS A 31 1.69 -19.23 7.65
C LYS A 31 3.22 -19.33 7.78
N GLU A 32 3.95 -18.39 7.17
CA GLU A 32 5.42 -18.36 7.15
C GLU A 32 6.03 -17.95 8.50
N SER A 33 5.44 -16.95 9.16
CA SER A 33 5.89 -16.55 10.51
C SER A 33 5.56 -17.61 11.58
N GLY A 34 4.65 -18.53 11.29
CA GLY A 34 4.05 -19.42 12.28
C GLY A 34 3.05 -18.70 13.19
N THR A 35 2.02 -19.42 13.63
CA THR A 35 0.90 -18.85 14.43
C THR A 35 1.34 -18.25 15.77
N LYS A 36 2.51 -18.65 16.29
CA LYS A 36 3.07 -18.18 17.55
C LYS A 36 3.79 -16.83 17.41
N MET A 37 4.61 -16.62 16.38
CA MET A 37 5.24 -15.30 16.12
C MET A 37 4.25 -14.30 15.51
N TRP A 38 3.26 -14.74 14.73
CA TRP A 38 2.22 -13.83 14.24
C TRP A 38 1.38 -13.20 15.37
N LYS A 39 1.34 -13.81 16.55
CA LYS A 39 0.71 -13.23 17.75
C LYS A 39 1.58 -12.16 18.41
N HIS A 40 2.88 -12.10 18.12
CA HIS A 40 3.73 -11.03 18.61
C HIS A 40 3.47 -9.72 17.86
N TRP A 41 3.30 -8.67 18.65
CA TRP A 41 3.05 -7.32 18.17
C TRP A 41 4.15 -6.83 17.23
N SER A 42 5.42 -7.13 17.54
CA SER A 42 6.57 -6.75 16.72
C SER A 42 6.50 -7.34 15.30
N THR A 43 6.17 -8.63 15.15
CA THR A 43 6.03 -9.26 13.83
C THR A 43 4.88 -8.65 13.02
N ARG A 44 3.77 -8.31 13.68
CA ARG A 44 2.65 -7.60 13.04
C ARG A 44 3.04 -6.18 12.63
N LEU A 45 3.76 -5.46 13.48
CA LEU A 45 4.27 -4.13 13.15
C LEU A 45 5.20 -4.17 11.94
N SER A 46 6.16 -5.10 11.91
CA SER A 46 7.06 -5.27 10.76
C SER A 46 6.30 -5.57 9.47
N TYR A 47 5.26 -6.42 9.55
CA TYR A 47 4.38 -6.68 8.43
C TYR A 47 3.63 -5.43 7.95
N TRP A 48 3.05 -4.65 8.88
CA TRP A 48 2.33 -3.41 8.53
C TRP A 48 3.29 -2.32 8.01
N GLN A 49 4.51 -2.24 8.52
CA GLN A 49 5.56 -1.37 7.97
C GLN A 49 5.88 -1.74 6.53
N ALA A 50 6.06 -3.02 6.23
CA ALA A 50 6.26 -3.50 4.87
C ALA A 50 5.05 -3.17 3.99
N ALA A 51 3.83 -3.45 4.46
CA ALA A 51 2.59 -3.16 3.73
C ALA A 51 2.48 -1.67 3.37
N ILE A 52 2.77 -0.77 4.31
CA ILE A 52 2.77 0.68 4.08
C ILE A 52 3.84 1.07 3.06
N LEU A 53 5.07 0.54 3.20
CA LEU A 53 6.19 0.87 2.33
C LEU A 53 5.94 0.44 0.88
N TYR A 54 5.47 -0.80 0.67
CA TYR A 54 5.09 -1.27 -0.65
C TYR A 54 3.91 -0.47 -1.22
N SER A 55 2.89 -0.19 -0.41
CA SER A 55 1.72 0.57 -0.86
C SER A 55 2.09 2.01 -1.25
N LEU A 56 2.99 2.67 -0.51
CA LEU A 56 3.53 3.98 -0.87
C LEU A 56 4.34 3.92 -2.17
N GLY A 57 5.18 2.90 -2.33
CA GLY A 57 5.96 2.67 -3.55
C GLY A 57 5.04 2.52 -4.78
N PHE A 58 4.05 1.63 -4.70
CA PHE A 58 3.07 1.43 -5.77
C PHE A 58 2.26 2.69 -6.07
N THR A 59 1.80 3.39 -5.03
CA THR A 59 1.05 4.65 -5.19
C THR A 59 1.90 5.69 -5.92
N THR A 60 3.17 5.83 -5.56
CA THR A 60 4.10 6.76 -6.21
C THR A 60 4.33 6.41 -7.68
N ILE A 61 4.54 5.12 -7.98
CA ILE A 61 4.72 4.62 -9.35
C ILE A 61 3.47 4.92 -10.19
N ILE A 62 2.26 4.70 -9.65
CA ILE A 62 1.01 4.94 -10.37
C ILE A 62 0.77 6.43 -10.61
N LEU A 63 1.02 7.28 -9.61
CA LEU A 63 0.92 8.73 -9.81
C LEU A 63 1.92 9.21 -10.86
N PHE A 64 3.13 8.64 -10.88
CA PHE A 64 4.12 8.93 -11.91
C PHE A 64 3.65 8.49 -13.31
N LEU A 65 3.08 7.28 -13.43
CA LEU A 65 2.51 6.79 -14.69
C LEU A 65 1.31 7.62 -15.17
N LEU A 66 0.42 8.03 -14.26
CA LEU A 66 -0.72 8.90 -14.55
C LEU A 66 -0.27 10.29 -15.04
N LYS A 67 0.82 10.82 -14.47
CA LYS A 67 1.45 12.05 -14.95
C LYS A 67 2.05 11.84 -16.34
N TRP A 68 2.81 10.76 -16.54
CA TRP A 68 3.43 10.42 -17.83
C TRP A 68 2.39 10.27 -18.95
N ALA A 69 1.26 9.65 -18.66
CA ALA A 69 0.17 9.45 -19.60
C ALA A 69 -0.73 10.70 -19.79
N ASN A 70 -0.32 11.87 -19.28
CA ASN A 70 -1.06 13.14 -19.33
C ASN A 70 -2.46 13.15 -18.67
N PHE A 71 -2.84 12.09 -17.95
CA PHE A 71 -4.06 12.06 -17.15
C PHE A 71 -4.00 13.03 -15.97
N LEU A 72 -2.81 13.19 -15.41
CA LEU A 72 -2.51 14.16 -14.35
C LEU A 72 -1.73 15.33 -14.94
N THR A 73 -2.46 16.27 -15.53
CA THR A 73 -1.91 17.53 -16.06
C THR A 73 -1.82 18.55 -14.93
N TYR A 74 -0.63 18.64 -14.34
CA TYR A 74 -0.18 19.70 -13.44
C TYR A 74 1.32 19.91 -13.55
#